data_AF-A0A977PUI4-F1
#
_entry.id   AF-A0A977PUI4-F1
#
_cell.length_a   1.000
_cell.length_b   1.000
_cell.length_c   1.000
_cell.angle_alpha   90.00
_cell.angle_beta   90.00
_cell.angle_gamma   90.00
#
_symmetry.space_group_name_H-M   'P 1'
#
loop_
_entity.id
_entity.type
_entity.pdbx_description
1 polymer ?
#
loop_
_entity_poly.entity_id
_entity_poly.type
_entity_poly.pdbx_seq_one_letter_code
_entity_poly.pdbx_strand_id
1 'polypeptide(L)'
;MRCFKTIAGLRTYLRSYLEQEGQQKKIGLVPTMGALHRGHGSLIQRAALETDLVVVSIFVNPLQFGPQEDFSQYPRSFEQDCQLAASWGATVVFAPTAEEMGSLTEKSLVMPPSSLLNCLCGAYRPGHFPGVATIVSQLFQIVQPTVAYFGEKDAQQLAIIRRLVNDLNFPVVIQGCPIVREASGLALSSRNQYLSQTEKEEAANIYRSLQMAHQVFQQGKRERDALLTSVQKQLALTPNLQLQYLDLVDPTSLQSLDTITEAGLLAIAVYAGKTRLIDNLLLRNRQAIIAIDGPAGSGKSTVTRRVADALGFIYLDTGAMYRAIAWLVLQAGLNPEEEAAIAELVSQAQIELISRPAPQLTGVKVNGLDISDAIRTPEVTALVSAIAAQAAVREVLVKTQQTYGKQGGLVAEGRDIGTNVFPDAEVKIFLTASVLERARRRLADFHHQGQTEIDLQELVQEIAQRDQLDSSRNRAPLKKAEDAIEIQTDHLTIKEVITQILTVTREKTQEA
;
A
#
# COMPACT_ATOMS: atom_id res chain seq x y z
N MET A 1 -25.69 4.58 7.56
CA MET A 1 -25.13 3.23 7.36
C MET A 1 -26.28 2.23 7.17
N ARG A 2 -26.20 1.32 6.20
CA ARG A 2 -27.18 0.24 5.98
C ARG A 2 -26.64 -1.10 6.51
N CYS A 3 -27.52 -2.01 6.92
CA CYS A 3 -27.13 -3.33 7.39
C CYS A 3 -27.84 -4.43 6.58
N PHE A 4 -27.08 -5.40 6.09
CA PHE A 4 -27.61 -6.55 5.36
C PHE A 4 -27.20 -7.86 6.05
N LYS A 5 -28.14 -8.80 6.15
CA LYS A 5 -27.91 -10.15 6.67
C LYS A 5 -27.95 -11.23 5.59
N THR A 6 -28.36 -10.88 4.37
CA THR A 6 -28.48 -11.81 3.25
C THR A 6 -27.65 -11.35 2.05
N ILE A 7 -27.11 -12.31 1.31
CA ILE A 7 -26.34 -12.11 0.09
C ILE A 7 -27.21 -11.41 -0.96
N ALA A 8 -28.46 -11.85 -1.11
CA ALA A 8 -29.41 -11.26 -2.06
C ALA A 8 -29.66 -9.77 -1.77
N GLY A 9 -29.86 -9.41 -0.50
CA GLY A 9 -30.08 -8.02 -0.09
C GLY A 9 -28.87 -7.13 -0.36
N LEU A 10 -27.67 -7.59 0.04
CA LEU A 10 -26.44 -6.85 -0.20
C LEU A 10 -26.15 -6.66 -1.69
N ARG A 11 -26.23 -7.74 -2.49
CA ARG A 11 -25.97 -7.66 -3.93
C ARG A 11 -26.93 -6.72 -4.65
N THR A 12 -28.21 -6.75 -4.28
CA THR A 12 -29.22 -5.85 -4.86
C THR A 12 -28.89 -4.40 -4.55
N TYR A 13 -28.49 -4.10 -3.31
CA TYR A 13 -28.08 -2.76 -2.92
C TYR A 13 -26.83 -2.28 -3.66
N LEU A 14 -25.77 -3.10 -3.72
CA LEU A 14 -24.52 -2.72 -4.38
C LEU A 14 -24.70 -2.53 -5.89
N ARG A 15 -25.50 -3.39 -6.54
CA ARG A 15 -25.84 -3.23 -7.96
C ARG A 15 -26.60 -1.92 -8.20
N SER A 16 -27.66 -1.66 -7.43
CA SER A 16 -28.43 -0.42 -7.53
C SER A 16 -27.58 0.82 -7.29
N TYR A 17 -26.61 0.75 -6.37
CA TYR A 17 -25.67 1.85 -6.12
C TYR A 17 -24.79 2.12 -7.34
N LEU A 18 -24.19 1.08 -7.94
CA LEU A 18 -23.35 1.23 -9.13
C LEU A 18 -24.13 1.68 -10.37
N GLU A 19 -25.41 1.27 -10.50
CA GLU A 19 -26.31 1.74 -11.56
C GLU A 19 -26.66 3.23 -11.42
N GLN A 20 -26.84 3.73 -10.19
CA GLN A 20 -27.20 5.12 -9.91
C GLN A 20 -26.01 6.08 -9.93
N GLU A 21 -24.90 5.67 -9.33
CA GLU A 21 -23.73 6.52 -9.10
C GLU A 21 -22.63 6.35 -10.17
N GLY A 22 -22.81 5.39 -11.08
CA GLY A 22 -21.90 5.07 -12.18
C GLY A 22 -20.92 3.93 -11.86
N GLN A 23 -20.56 3.17 -12.89
CA GLN A 23 -19.69 1.98 -12.77
C GLN A 23 -18.25 2.26 -12.32
N GLN A 24 -17.82 3.54 -12.30
CA GLN A 24 -16.47 3.93 -11.90
C GLN A 24 -16.29 4.09 -10.38
N LYS A 25 -17.36 3.97 -9.59
CA LYS A 25 -17.32 4.09 -8.12
C LYS A 25 -16.53 2.96 -7.50
N LYS A 26 -15.69 3.30 -6.51
CA LYS A 26 -14.88 2.35 -5.77
C LYS A 26 -15.62 1.80 -4.56
N ILE A 27 -15.62 0.48 -4.42
CA ILE A 27 -16.12 -0.22 -3.25
C ILE A 27 -14.93 -0.71 -2.43
N GLY A 28 -14.82 -0.23 -1.19
CA GLY A 28 -13.87 -0.71 -0.20
C GLY A 28 -14.48 -1.82 0.64
N LEU A 29 -13.76 -2.94 0.83
CA LEU A 29 -14.17 -4.03 1.72
C LEU A 29 -13.21 -4.13 2.91
N VAL A 30 -13.78 -4.18 4.12
CA VAL A 30 -13.04 -4.50 5.36
C VAL A 30 -13.61 -5.80 5.94
N PRO A 31 -12.98 -6.96 5.68
CA PRO A 31 -13.43 -8.22 6.25
C PRO A 31 -13.07 -8.32 7.74
N THR A 32 -14.06 -8.59 8.59
CA THR A 32 -13.85 -8.77 10.04
C THR A 32 -14.67 -9.94 10.59
N MET A 33 -14.31 -10.37 11.80
CA MET A 33 -15.12 -11.29 12.61
C MET A 33 -15.98 -10.57 13.66
N GLY A 34 -16.04 -9.23 13.65
CA GLY A 34 -16.65 -8.42 14.71
C GLY A 34 -15.71 -8.16 15.89
N ALA A 35 -16.28 -7.78 17.03
CA ALA A 35 -15.56 -7.33 18.22
C ALA A 35 -14.55 -6.22 17.88
N LEU A 36 -15.09 -5.17 17.27
CA LEU A 36 -14.28 -4.13 16.63
C LEU A 36 -13.49 -3.33 17.66
N HIS A 37 -12.31 -2.88 17.24
CA HIS A 37 -11.37 -2.12 18.07
C HIS A 37 -10.63 -1.12 17.18
N ARG A 38 -9.79 -0.24 17.77
CA ARG A 38 -9.10 0.83 17.01
C ARG A 38 -8.25 0.33 15.84
N GLY A 39 -7.71 -0.89 15.94
CA GLY A 39 -7.12 -1.60 14.79
C GLY A 39 -8.09 -1.71 13.60
N HIS A 40 -9.30 -2.25 13.79
CA HIS A 40 -10.33 -2.25 12.74
C HIS A 40 -10.73 -0.83 12.31
N GLY A 41 -10.77 0.10 13.25
CA GLY A 41 -11.06 1.51 12.95
C GLY A 41 -10.10 2.12 11.94
N SER A 42 -8.80 1.88 12.05
CA SER A 42 -7.83 2.41 11.08
C SER A 42 -8.04 1.84 9.67
N LEU A 43 -8.44 0.57 9.54
CA LEU A 43 -8.79 -0.05 8.25
C LEU A 43 -10.03 0.62 7.64
N ILE A 44 -11.08 0.83 8.45
CA ILE A 44 -12.34 1.43 7.99
C ILE A 44 -12.13 2.90 7.61
N GLN A 45 -11.39 3.66 8.41
CA GLN A 45 -11.07 5.06 8.12
C GLN A 45 -10.25 5.18 6.84
N ARG A 46 -9.25 4.31 6.65
CA ARG A 46 -8.48 4.29 5.40
C ARG A 46 -9.36 3.95 4.20
N ALA A 47 -10.23 2.95 4.31
CA ALA A 47 -11.19 2.61 3.26
C ALA A 47 -12.11 3.79 2.93
N ALA A 48 -12.59 4.52 3.92
CA ALA A 48 -13.45 5.69 3.74
C ALA A 48 -12.74 6.87 3.07
N LEU A 49 -11.42 6.98 3.22
CA LEU A 49 -10.60 8.01 2.57
C LEU A 49 -10.28 7.69 1.10
N GLU A 50 -10.29 6.41 0.73
CA GLU A 50 -9.79 5.92 -0.57
C GLU A 50 -10.89 5.40 -1.50
N THR A 51 -12.11 5.20 -0.99
CA THR A 51 -13.25 4.60 -1.73
C THR A 51 -14.56 5.37 -1.52
N ASP A 52 -15.50 5.21 -2.45
CA ASP A 52 -16.81 5.89 -2.40
C ASP A 52 -17.80 5.20 -1.46
N LEU A 53 -17.69 3.87 -1.31
CA LEU A 53 -18.58 3.04 -0.50
C LEU A 53 -17.77 2.02 0.29
N VAL A 54 -17.88 2.04 1.61
CA VAL A 54 -17.20 1.09 2.51
C VAL A 54 -18.17 0.04 3.02
N VAL A 55 -17.87 -1.23 2.70
CA VAL A 55 -18.53 -2.42 3.23
C VAL A 55 -17.66 -3.03 4.33
N VAL A 56 -18.21 -3.16 5.53
CA VAL A 56 -17.58 -3.93 6.62
C VAL A 56 -18.32 -5.25 6.75
N SER A 57 -17.65 -6.39 6.57
CA SER A 57 -18.26 -7.68 6.88
C SER A 57 -18.00 -8.04 8.34
N ILE A 58 -19.02 -8.51 9.05
CA ILE A 58 -18.93 -9.03 10.41
C ILE A 58 -19.41 -10.48 10.37
N PHE A 59 -18.48 -11.42 10.32
CA PHE A 59 -18.80 -12.84 10.25
C PHE A 59 -17.77 -13.69 10.98
N VAL A 60 -18.16 -14.30 12.10
CA VAL A 60 -17.34 -15.29 12.81
C VAL A 60 -17.40 -16.60 12.02
N ASN A 61 -16.46 -16.79 11.11
CA ASN A 61 -16.42 -17.91 10.19
C ASN A 61 -16.10 -19.24 10.92
N PRO A 62 -16.98 -20.25 10.94
CA PRO A 62 -16.67 -21.53 11.59
C PRO A 62 -15.51 -22.29 10.94
N LEU A 63 -15.31 -22.15 9.62
CA LEU A 63 -14.32 -22.93 8.85
C LEU A 63 -12.87 -22.63 9.23
N GLN A 64 -12.61 -21.51 9.90
CA GLN A 64 -11.26 -21.11 10.30
C GLN A 64 -10.96 -21.37 11.78
N PHE A 65 -11.83 -22.11 12.48
CA PHE A 65 -11.60 -22.54 13.86
C PHE A 65 -11.44 -24.05 13.94
N GLY A 66 -10.39 -24.49 14.63
CA GLY A 66 -10.21 -25.89 14.99
C GLY A 66 -11.19 -26.34 16.09
N PRO A 67 -11.40 -27.66 16.31
CA PRO A 67 -12.32 -28.19 17.32
C PRO A 67 -12.02 -27.75 18.76
N GLN A 68 -10.75 -27.44 19.06
CA GLN A 68 -10.29 -27.00 20.39
C GLN A 68 -10.05 -25.48 20.46
N GLU A 69 -10.41 -24.72 19.43
CA GLU A 69 -10.25 -23.27 19.40
C GLU A 69 -11.46 -22.53 19.99
N ASP A 70 -11.32 -21.22 20.11
CA ASP A 70 -12.23 -20.34 20.84
C ASP A 70 -13.51 -19.95 20.09
N PHE A 71 -14.01 -20.77 19.15
CA PHE A 71 -15.18 -20.42 18.32
C PHE A 71 -16.44 -20.09 19.15
N SER A 72 -16.72 -20.90 20.18
CA SER A 72 -17.88 -20.71 21.06
C SER A 72 -17.71 -19.48 21.97
N GLN A 73 -16.47 -19.16 22.34
CA GLN A 73 -16.13 -18.07 23.25
C GLN A 73 -15.83 -16.74 22.52
N TYR A 74 -15.73 -16.76 21.19
CA TYR A 74 -15.39 -15.58 20.41
C TYR A 74 -16.39 -14.44 20.68
N PRO A 75 -15.93 -13.20 20.97
CA PRO A 75 -16.80 -12.08 21.28
C PRO A 75 -17.77 -11.77 20.15
N ARG A 76 -19.02 -11.50 20.51
CA ARG A 76 -20.07 -11.07 19.58
C ARG A 76 -20.78 -9.87 20.19
N SER A 77 -20.51 -8.69 19.67
CA SER A 77 -21.04 -7.39 20.15
C SER A 77 -21.64 -6.61 18.99
N PHE A 78 -22.61 -7.20 18.31
CA PHE A 78 -23.08 -6.74 17.00
C PHE A 78 -23.54 -5.27 16.98
N GLU A 79 -24.37 -4.86 17.94
CA GLU A 79 -24.88 -3.49 18.03
C GLU A 79 -23.75 -2.47 18.23
N GLN A 80 -22.80 -2.80 19.11
CA GLN A 80 -21.63 -1.96 19.36
C GLN A 80 -20.71 -1.89 18.14
N ASP A 81 -20.49 -3.03 17.47
CA ASP A 81 -19.68 -3.09 16.25
C ASP A 81 -20.29 -2.22 15.13
N CYS A 82 -21.62 -2.26 14.96
CA CYS A 82 -22.31 -1.39 14.01
C CYS A 82 -22.11 0.10 14.34
N GLN A 83 -22.23 0.50 15.61
CA GLN A 83 -22.01 1.88 16.02
C GLN A 83 -20.57 2.34 15.74
N LEU A 84 -19.59 1.52 16.10
CA LEU A 84 -18.18 1.79 15.85
C LEU A 84 -17.89 1.89 14.35
N ALA A 85 -18.34 0.92 13.56
CA ALA A 85 -18.15 0.91 12.11
C ALA A 85 -18.72 2.18 11.47
N ALA A 86 -19.94 2.58 11.84
CA ALA A 86 -20.55 3.82 11.35
C ALA A 86 -19.70 5.05 11.70
N SER A 87 -19.22 5.15 12.94
CA SER A 87 -18.42 6.28 13.42
C SER A 87 -17.07 6.43 12.69
N TRP A 88 -16.55 5.34 12.12
CA TRP A 88 -15.30 5.33 11.37
C TRP A 88 -15.48 5.47 9.86
N GLY A 89 -16.72 5.64 9.38
CA GLY A 89 -17.02 5.88 7.97
C GLY A 89 -17.58 4.69 7.19
N ALA A 90 -17.95 3.59 7.86
CA ALA A 90 -18.62 2.48 7.18
C ALA A 90 -20.01 2.90 6.66
N THR A 91 -20.24 2.64 5.38
CA THR A 91 -21.53 2.92 4.73
C THR A 91 -22.48 1.72 4.81
N VAL A 92 -21.92 0.51 4.81
CA VAL A 92 -22.63 -0.77 4.84
C VAL A 92 -21.98 -1.72 5.84
N VAL A 93 -22.81 -2.42 6.61
CA VAL A 93 -22.42 -3.62 7.35
C VAL A 93 -23.07 -4.84 6.72
N PHE A 94 -22.27 -5.87 6.44
CA PHE A 94 -22.75 -7.19 6.02
C PHE A 94 -22.51 -8.20 7.15
N ALA A 95 -23.58 -8.68 7.75
CA ALA A 95 -23.54 -9.58 8.91
C ALA A 95 -24.39 -10.84 8.67
N PRO A 96 -23.94 -11.76 7.79
CA PRO A 96 -24.67 -12.96 7.45
C PRO A 96 -24.61 -14.01 8.57
N THR A 97 -25.54 -14.95 8.53
CA THR A 97 -25.48 -16.17 9.35
C THR A 97 -24.53 -17.20 8.74
N ALA A 98 -24.12 -18.20 9.53
CA ALA A 98 -23.31 -19.31 9.01
C ALA A 98 -24.08 -20.14 7.95
N GLU A 99 -25.40 -20.22 8.07
CA GLU A 99 -26.29 -20.84 7.08
C GLU A 99 -26.30 -20.06 5.76
N GLU A 100 -26.46 -18.73 5.83
CA GLU A 100 -26.43 -17.86 4.64
C GLU A 100 -25.09 -17.94 3.88
N MET A 101 -23.98 -18.08 4.62
CA MET A 101 -22.66 -18.27 4.02
C MET A 101 -22.41 -19.71 3.55
N GLY A 102 -23.34 -20.65 3.78
CA GLY A 102 -23.22 -22.06 3.44
C GLY A 102 -22.10 -22.76 4.22
N SER A 103 -21.83 -22.35 5.45
CA SER A 103 -20.74 -22.90 6.29
C SER A 103 -21.17 -24.07 7.18
N LEU A 104 -22.44 -24.50 7.10
CA LEU A 104 -23.00 -25.61 7.90
C LEU A 104 -23.14 -26.93 7.12
N THR A 105 -22.79 -26.93 5.83
CA THR A 105 -22.86 -28.09 4.93
C THR A 105 -21.50 -28.37 4.31
N GLU A 106 -21.36 -29.52 3.63
CA GLU A 106 -20.19 -29.79 2.79
C GLU A 106 -19.99 -28.66 1.78
N LYS A 107 -18.74 -28.21 1.62
CA LYS A 107 -18.41 -27.00 0.88
C LYS A 107 -17.07 -27.14 0.18
N SER A 108 -17.00 -26.65 -1.05
CA SER A 108 -15.72 -26.51 -1.76
C SER A 108 -14.79 -25.55 -0.99
N LEU A 109 -13.53 -25.98 -0.82
CA LEU A 109 -12.51 -25.20 -0.15
C LEU A 109 -11.53 -24.61 -1.16
N VAL A 110 -11.10 -23.39 -0.89
CA VAL A 110 -9.99 -22.76 -1.58
C VAL A 110 -8.71 -23.16 -0.85
N MET A 111 -7.79 -23.80 -1.57
CA MET A 111 -6.54 -24.34 -1.00
C MET A 111 -5.35 -23.48 -1.41
N PRO A 112 -4.77 -22.68 -0.49
CA PRO A 112 -3.50 -22.01 -0.73
C PRO A 112 -2.34 -23.00 -0.96
N PRO A 113 -1.24 -22.58 -1.58
CA PRO A 113 -0.03 -23.39 -1.72
C PRO A 113 0.46 -23.93 -0.37
N SER A 114 0.86 -25.21 -0.33
CA SER A 114 1.30 -25.90 0.90
C SER A 114 2.46 -25.19 1.60
N SER A 115 3.34 -24.53 0.86
CA SER A 115 4.46 -23.74 1.41
C SER A 115 4.00 -22.60 2.32
N LEU A 116 2.80 -22.04 2.09
CA LEU A 116 2.22 -20.98 2.93
C LEU A 116 1.38 -21.54 4.09
N LEU A 117 0.97 -22.80 4.00
CA LEU A 117 0.16 -23.48 5.01
C LEU A 117 1.00 -24.19 6.08
N ASN A 118 2.18 -24.67 5.71
CA ASN A 118 3.01 -25.50 6.58
C ASN A 118 4.04 -24.72 7.42
N CYS A 119 3.90 -23.39 7.49
CA CYS A 119 4.76 -22.50 8.29
C CYS A 119 3.93 -21.65 9.26
N LEU A 120 4.61 -21.01 10.22
CA LEU A 120 4.04 -20.04 11.17
C LEU A 120 2.71 -20.53 11.77
N CYS A 121 1.65 -19.70 11.81
CA CYS A 121 0.34 -20.09 12.35
C CYS A 121 -0.26 -21.31 11.66
N GLY A 122 0.02 -21.53 10.38
CA GLY A 122 -0.59 -22.61 9.60
C GLY A 122 -0.17 -23.99 10.09
N ALA A 123 1.11 -24.13 10.47
CA ALA A 123 1.65 -25.36 11.05
C ALA A 123 0.97 -25.75 12.38
N TYR A 124 0.52 -24.77 13.17
CA TYR A 124 -0.12 -24.98 14.47
C TYR A 124 -1.65 -24.94 14.42
N ARG A 125 -2.24 -24.55 13.28
CA ARG A 125 -3.70 -24.41 13.10
C ARG A 125 -4.14 -25.07 11.79
N PRO A 126 -4.06 -26.41 11.68
CA PRO A 126 -4.45 -27.12 10.46
C PRO A 126 -5.88 -26.78 10.04
N GLY A 127 -6.09 -26.51 8.75
CA GLY A 127 -7.39 -26.12 8.20
C GLY A 127 -7.77 -24.64 8.37
N HIS A 128 -7.07 -23.88 9.23
CA HIS A 128 -7.38 -22.46 9.47
C HIS A 128 -7.36 -21.62 8.18
N PHE A 129 -6.26 -21.66 7.43
CA PHE A 129 -6.09 -20.82 6.24
C PHE A 129 -6.90 -21.27 5.02
N PRO A 130 -7.14 -22.56 4.76
CA PRO A 130 -8.19 -22.96 3.82
C PRO A 130 -9.56 -22.34 4.17
N GLY A 131 -9.93 -22.32 5.46
CA GLY A 131 -11.14 -21.65 5.93
C GLY A 131 -11.15 -20.15 5.66
N VAL A 132 -10.03 -19.46 5.92
CA VAL A 132 -9.86 -18.02 5.64
C VAL A 132 -9.91 -17.73 4.13
N ALA A 133 -9.15 -18.47 3.32
CA ALA A 133 -9.10 -18.29 1.87
C ALA A 133 -10.48 -18.51 1.23
N THR A 134 -11.23 -19.50 1.71
CA THR A 134 -12.58 -19.79 1.24
C THR A 134 -13.54 -18.65 1.55
N ILE A 135 -13.58 -18.16 2.79
CA ILE A 135 -14.52 -17.11 3.17
C ILE A 135 -14.19 -15.77 2.53
N VAL A 136 -12.91 -15.42 2.41
CA VAL A 136 -12.48 -14.17 1.76
C VAL A 136 -12.81 -14.22 0.26
N SER A 137 -12.60 -15.36 -0.40
CA SER A 137 -13.00 -15.56 -1.80
C SER A 137 -14.52 -15.36 -1.98
N GLN A 138 -15.33 -15.91 -1.08
CA GLN A 138 -16.78 -15.70 -1.13
C GLN A 138 -17.14 -14.23 -0.94
N LEU A 139 -16.52 -13.53 0.01
CA LEU A 139 -16.76 -12.10 0.22
C LEU A 139 -16.39 -11.29 -1.02
N PHE A 140 -15.28 -11.60 -1.70
CA PHE A 140 -14.93 -10.97 -2.97
C PHE A 140 -15.98 -11.21 -4.05
N GLN A 141 -16.54 -12.43 -4.16
CA GLN A 141 -17.61 -12.73 -5.11
C GLN A 141 -18.98 -12.12 -4.74
N ILE A 142 -19.22 -11.87 -3.45
CA ILE A 142 -20.47 -11.27 -2.96
C ILE A 142 -20.43 -9.75 -3.13
N VAL A 143 -19.32 -9.13 -2.74
CA VAL A 143 -19.16 -7.67 -2.65
C VAL A 143 -18.58 -7.07 -3.94
N GLN A 144 -17.73 -7.81 -4.66
CA GLN A 144 -16.95 -7.34 -5.81
C GLN A 144 -16.21 -6.02 -5.51
N PRO A 145 -15.37 -5.97 -4.45
CA PRO A 145 -14.71 -4.75 -4.06
C PRO A 145 -13.60 -4.37 -5.04
N THR A 146 -13.36 -3.07 -5.18
CA THR A 146 -12.19 -2.55 -5.90
C THR A 146 -10.92 -2.69 -5.05
N VAL A 147 -11.05 -2.46 -3.73
CA VAL A 147 -9.96 -2.56 -2.76
C VAL A 147 -10.45 -3.29 -1.51
N ALA A 148 -9.64 -4.20 -0.98
CA ALA A 148 -9.91 -4.88 0.28
C ALA A 148 -8.78 -4.62 1.29
N TYR A 149 -9.16 -4.27 2.51
CA TYR A 149 -8.26 -3.79 3.55
C TYR A 149 -8.05 -4.84 4.63
N PHE A 150 -6.78 -5.15 4.92
CA PHE A 150 -6.39 -6.16 5.89
C PHE A 150 -5.28 -5.62 6.80
N GLY A 151 -5.31 -5.99 8.08
CA GLY A 151 -4.29 -5.60 9.05
C GLY A 151 -3.00 -6.41 8.86
N GLU A 152 -1.86 -5.74 8.96
CA GLU A 152 -0.52 -6.36 8.87
C GLU A 152 -0.17 -7.23 10.09
N LYS A 153 -0.95 -7.14 11.17
CA LYS A 153 -0.79 -7.98 12.36
C LYS A 153 -0.88 -9.47 12.03
N ASP A 154 -1.82 -9.83 11.16
CA ASP A 154 -2.01 -11.20 10.67
C ASP A 154 -1.19 -11.40 9.38
N ALA A 155 0.13 -11.19 9.45
CA ALA A 155 1.00 -11.13 8.27
C ALA A 155 0.93 -12.37 7.35
N GLN A 156 0.86 -13.58 7.92
CA GLN A 156 0.68 -14.81 7.13
C GLN A 156 -0.67 -14.82 6.39
N GLN A 157 -1.75 -14.35 7.01
CA GLN A 157 -3.04 -14.20 6.34
C GLN A 157 -2.92 -13.23 5.16
N LEU A 158 -2.32 -12.06 5.39
CA LEU A 158 -2.14 -11.06 4.34
C LEU A 158 -1.32 -11.61 3.15
N ALA A 159 -0.23 -12.33 3.42
CA ALA A 159 0.57 -12.97 2.37
C ALA A 159 -0.24 -14.03 1.60
N ILE A 160 -1.02 -14.86 2.29
CA ILE A 160 -1.90 -15.86 1.67
C ILE A 160 -2.97 -15.20 0.79
N ILE A 161 -3.63 -14.14 1.28
CA ILE A 161 -4.67 -13.44 0.50
C ILE A 161 -4.06 -12.74 -0.72
N ARG A 162 -2.88 -12.10 -0.60
CA ARG A 162 -2.16 -11.55 -1.75
C ARG A 162 -1.81 -12.62 -2.77
N ARG A 163 -1.31 -13.77 -2.32
CA ARG A 163 -0.98 -14.90 -3.20
C ARG A 163 -2.22 -15.43 -3.91
N LEU A 164 -3.32 -15.59 -3.17
CA LEU A 164 -4.60 -16.05 -3.70
C LEU A 164 -5.15 -15.11 -4.78
N VAL A 165 -5.12 -13.79 -4.52
CA VAL A 165 -5.57 -12.77 -5.47
C VAL A 165 -4.76 -12.82 -6.76
N ASN A 166 -3.43 -12.92 -6.65
CA ASN A 166 -2.54 -13.04 -7.80
C ASN A 166 -2.78 -14.34 -8.57
N ASP A 167 -2.79 -15.49 -7.88
CA ASP A 167 -2.84 -16.80 -8.54
C ASP A 167 -4.19 -17.07 -9.22
N LEU A 168 -5.29 -16.51 -8.69
CA LEU A 168 -6.64 -16.67 -9.23
C LEU A 168 -7.14 -15.44 -10.00
N ASN A 169 -6.27 -14.45 -10.25
CA ASN A 169 -6.59 -13.23 -11.01
C ASN A 169 -7.84 -12.49 -10.48
N PHE A 170 -7.99 -12.40 -9.15
CA PHE A 170 -9.09 -11.63 -8.58
C PHE A 170 -8.91 -10.14 -8.90
N PRO A 171 -9.94 -9.44 -9.42
CA PRO A 171 -9.84 -8.03 -9.79
C PRO A 171 -10.00 -7.11 -8.55
N VAL A 172 -9.19 -7.34 -7.52
CA VAL A 172 -9.22 -6.61 -6.24
C VAL A 172 -7.81 -6.24 -5.81
N VAL A 173 -7.62 -4.99 -5.38
CA VAL A 173 -6.36 -4.55 -4.78
C VAL A 173 -6.35 -4.90 -3.28
N ILE A 174 -5.30 -5.56 -2.81
CA ILE A 174 -5.15 -5.91 -1.39
C ILE A 174 -4.29 -4.88 -0.66
N GLN A 175 -4.94 -4.07 0.17
CA GLN A 175 -4.30 -3.02 0.95
C GLN A 175 -3.95 -3.53 2.37
N GLY A 176 -2.65 -3.62 2.65
CA GLY A 176 -2.12 -3.84 4.00
C GLY A 176 -2.22 -2.56 4.83
N CYS A 177 -2.67 -2.69 6.08
CA CYS A 177 -2.79 -1.59 7.03
C CYS A 177 -1.87 -1.82 8.25
N PRO A 178 -1.06 -0.83 8.64
CA PRO A 178 -0.13 -0.96 9.76
C PRO A 178 -0.77 -1.44 11.06
N ILE A 179 0.02 -2.13 11.88
CA ILE A 179 -0.40 -2.63 13.19
C ILE A 179 -0.68 -1.45 14.12
N VAL A 180 -1.92 -1.34 14.61
CA VAL A 180 -2.26 -0.40 15.67
C VAL A 180 -1.97 -1.03 17.03
N ARG A 181 -1.25 -0.30 17.88
CA ARG A 181 -0.78 -0.74 19.19
C ARG A 181 -1.38 0.10 20.31
N GLU A 182 -1.48 -0.49 21.50
CA GLU A 182 -1.68 0.25 22.75
C GLU A 182 -0.43 1.07 23.09
N ALA A 183 -0.54 2.02 24.03
CA ALA A 183 0.60 2.80 24.50
C ALA A 183 1.72 1.92 25.10
N SER A 184 1.36 0.73 25.62
CA SER A 184 2.30 -0.29 26.10
C SER A 184 3.13 -0.94 24.98
N GLY A 185 2.70 -0.81 23.72
CA GLY A 185 3.26 -1.51 22.55
C GLY A 185 2.52 -2.79 22.17
N LEU A 186 1.58 -3.27 23.00
CA LEU A 186 0.77 -4.46 22.70
C LEU A 186 -0.07 -4.23 21.44
N ALA A 187 0.05 -5.13 20.47
CA ALA A 187 -0.78 -5.09 19.27
C ALA A 187 -2.26 -5.29 19.61
N LEU A 188 -3.14 -4.44 19.07
CA LEU A 188 -4.57 -4.54 19.33
C LEU A 188 -5.17 -5.81 18.71
N SER A 189 -5.99 -6.51 19.49
CA SER A 189 -6.70 -7.70 19.06
C SER A 189 -8.00 -7.85 19.85
N SER A 190 -9.06 -8.38 19.23
CA SER A 190 -10.30 -8.74 19.94
C SER A 190 -10.05 -9.68 21.11
N ARG A 191 -9.12 -10.63 20.94
CA ARG A 191 -8.67 -11.56 21.99
C ARG A 191 -7.97 -10.91 23.20
N ASN A 192 -7.55 -9.65 23.13
CA ASN A 192 -6.93 -8.97 24.29
C ASN A 192 -7.92 -8.79 25.45
N GLN A 193 -9.23 -8.89 25.21
CA GLN A 193 -10.25 -8.85 26.25
C GLN A 193 -10.21 -10.07 27.20
N TYR A 194 -9.58 -11.17 26.78
CA TYR A 194 -9.43 -12.37 27.61
C TYR A 194 -8.30 -12.25 28.63
N LEU A 195 -7.41 -11.27 28.43
CA LEU A 195 -6.24 -11.05 29.28
C LEU A 195 -6.66 -10.29 30.54
N SER A 196 -6.19 -10.77 31.68
CA SER A 196 -6.13 -9.99 32.92
C SER A 196 -5.22 -8.76 32.75
N GLN A 197 -5.31 -7.82 33.68
CA GLN A 197 -4.45 -6.62 33.63
C GLN A 197 -2.96 -6.97 33.69
N THR A 198 -2.58 -7.93 34.54
CA THR A 198 -1.21 -8.45 34.62
C THR A 198 -0.76 -9.08 33.30
N GLU A 199 -1.58 -9.95 32.71
CA GLU A 199 -1.24 -10.57 31.41
C GLU A 199 -1.10 -9.56 30.28
N LYS A 200 -1.85 -8.44 30.29
CA LYS A 200 -1.68 -7.35 29.31
C LYS A 200 -0.34 -6.63 29.47
N GLU A 201 0.03 -6.33 30.70
CA GLU A 201 1.32 -5.68 31.01
C GLU A 201 2.50 -6.57 30.63
N GLU A 202 2.37 -7.88 30.88
CA GLU A 202 3.33 -8.89 30.45
C GLU A 202 3.39 -9.02 28.93
N ALA A 203 2.23 -9.11 28.25
CA ALA A 203 2.14 -9.26 26.80
C ALA A 203 2.77 -8.09 26.02
N ALA A 204 2.91 -6.90 26.62
CA ALA A 204 3.67 -5.80 26.05
C ALA A 204 5.15 -6.17 25.77
N ASN A 205 5.71 -7.16 26.48
CA ASN A 205 7.07 -7.65 26.25
C ASN A 205 7.24 -8.37 24.90
N ILE A 206 6.14 -8.82 24.27
CA ILE A 206 6.19 -9.37 22.90
C ILE A 206 6.74 -8.32 21.93
N TYR A 207 6.18 -7.11 21.94
CA TYR A 207 6.66 -6.05 21.07
C TYR A 207 8.06 -5.56 21.46
N ARG A 208 8.34 -5.42 22.77
CA ARG A 208 9.70 -5.07 23.24
C ARG A 208 10.75 -6.05 22.75
N SER A 209 10.45 -7.35 22.75
CA SER A 209 11.37 -8.37 22.24
C SER A 209 11.59 -8.27 20.73
N LEU A 210 10.56 -7.99 19.94
CA LEU A 210 10.71 -7.68 18.51
C LEU A 210 11.55 -6.41 18.27
N GLN A 211 11.40 -5.38 19.11
CA GLN A 211 12.21 -4.16 19.04
C GLN A 211 13.69 -4.41 19.37
N MET A 212 14.02 -5.37 20.22
CA MET A 212 15.42 -5.77 20.43
C MET A 212 16.05 -6.32 19.15
N ALA A 213 15.32 -7.12 18.38
CA ALA A 213 15.79 -7.57 17.08
C ALA A 213 15.92 -6.43 16.08
N HIS A 214 15.02 -5.44 16.11
CA HIS A 214 15.15 -4.23 15.31
C HIS A 214 16.45 -3.48 15.61
N GLN A 215 16.79 -3.30 16.89
CA GLN A 215 18.03 -2.62 17.29
C GLN A 215 19.27 -3.40 16.83
N VAL A 216 19.27 -4.73 16.99
CA VAL A 216 20.35 -5.60 16.50
C VAL A 216 20.46 -5.51 14.98
N PHE A 217 19.33 -5.43 14.28
CA PHE A 217 19.29 -5.20 12.85
C PHE A 217 19.85 -3.82 12.46
N GLN A 218 19.47 -2.74 13.14
CA GLN A 218 20.03 -1.40 12.88
C GLN A 218 21.56 -1.35 13.09
N GLN A 219 22.11 -2.18 13.97
CA GLN A 219 23.56 -2.33 14.18
C GLN A 219 24.28 -3.13 13.07
N GLY A 220 23.59 -3.48 11.99
CA GLY A 220 24.17 -4.15 10.82
C GLY A 220 24.10 -5.68 10.86
N LYS A 221 23.55 -6.29 11.92
CA LYS A 221 23.33 -7.75 11.94
C LYS A 221 22.18 -8.14 11.02
N ARG A 222 22.35 -9.22 10.28
CA ARG A 222 21.36 -9.71 9.29
C ARG A 222 21.04 -11.18 9.46
N GLU A 223 21.83 -11.88 10.25
CA GLU A 223 21.77 -13.32 10.46
C GLU A 223 20.59 -13.69 11.34
N ARG A 224 19.85 -14.72 10.92
CA ARG A 224 18.69 -15.28 11.62
C ARG A 224 18.96 -15.48 13.11
N ASP A 225 20.03 -16.20 13.45
CA ASP A 225 20.32 -16.58 14.83
C ASP A 225 20.53 -15.37 15.75
N ALA A 226 21.21 -14.33 15.27
CA ALA A 226 21.43 -13.11 16.05
C ALA A 226 20.10 -12.40 16.36
N LEU A 227 19.22 -12.31 15.36
CA LEU A 227 17.90 -11.69 15.50
C LEU A 227 17.00 -12.51 16.43
N LEU A 228 16.87 -13.83 16.20
CA LEU A 228 16.02 -14.70 17.04
C LEU A 228 16.50 -14.74 18.49
N THR A 229 17.82 -14.84 18.71
CA THR A 229 18.41 -14.85 20.06
C THR A 229 18.09 -13.57 20.83
N SER A 230 18.11 -12.41 20.15
CA SER A 230 17.79 -11.13 20.79
C SER A 230 16.34 -11.06 21.28
N VAL A 231 15.39 -11.58 20.47
CA VAL A 231 13.98 -11.69 20.87
C VAL A 231 13.83 -12.66 22.03
N GLN A 232 14.40 -13.85 21.92
CA GLN A 232 14.28 -14.90 22.95
C GLN A 232 14.81 -14.43 24.30
N LYS A 233 15.98 -13.76 24.32
CA LYS A 233 16.57 -13.21 25.54
C LYS A 233 15.65 -12.18 26.21
N GLN A 234 15.05 -11.30 25.43
CA GLN A 234 14.13 -10.29 25.96
C GLN A 234 12.80 -10.90 26.43
N LEU A 235 12.26 -11.87 25.68
CA LEU A 235 11.00 -12.54 26.01
C LEU A 235 11.13 -13.35 27.31
N ALA A 236 12.29 -13.99 27.53
CA ALA A 236 12.59 -14.78 28.74
C ALA A 236 12.54 -13.97 30.05
N LEU A 237 12.56 -12.63 29.99
CA LEU A 237 12.34 -11.76 31.14
C LEU A 237 10.90 -11.80 31.66
N THR A 238 9.98 -12.43 30.92
CA THR A 238 8.58 -12.61 31.30
C THR A 238 8.20 -14.09 31.19
N PRO A 239 8.52 -14.93 32.19
CA PRO A 239 8.36 -16.39 32.12
C PRO A 239 6.92 -16.89 31.88
N ASN A 240 5.92 -16.06 32.20
CA ASN A 240 4.50 -16.37 31.97
C ASN A 240 4.12 -16.35 30.48
N LEU A 241 4.96 -15.76 29.62
CA LEU A 241 4.81 -15.77 28.18
C LEU A 241 5.42 -17.04 27.58
N GLN A 242 4.55 -17.96 27.17
CA GLN A 242 4.99 -19.22 26.56
C GLN A 242 5.11 -19.09 25.04
N LEU A 243 6.34 -19.13 24.54
CA LEU A 243 6.62 -19.04 23.11
C LEU A 243 6.11 -20.30 22.39
N GLN A 244 5.21 -20.12 21.41
CA GLN A 244 4.80 -21.19 20.50
C GLN A 244 5.74 -21.29 19.30
N TYR A 245 6.00 -20.16 18.64
CA TYR A 245 7.00 -20.06 17.60
C TYR A 245 7.59 -18.66 17.54
N LEU A 246 8.83 -18.59 17.07
CA LEU A 246 9.51 -17.38 16.62
C LEU A 246 10.30 -17.77 15.38
N ASP A 247 10.06 -17.08 14.26
CA ASP A 247 10.73 -17.39 13.00
C ASP A 247 11.02 -16.11 12.20
N LEU A 248 12.06 -16.19 11.36
CA LEU A 248 12.42 -15.19 10.38
C LEU A 248 12.13 -15.76 8.99
N VAL A 249 11.21 -15.14 8.28
CA VAL A 249 10.76 -15.60 6.96
C VAL A 249 10.80 -14.49 5.92
N ASP A 250 10.82 -14.84 4.65
CA ASP A 250 10.57 -13.89 3.56
C ASP A 250 9.11 -13.40 3.63
N PRO A 251 8.84 -12.08 3.58
CA PRO A 251 7.50 -11.54 3.77
C PRO A 251 6.48 -11.93 2.69
N THR A 252 6.93 -12.44 1.54
CA THR A 252 6.04 -12.77 0.41
C THR A 252 5.79 -14.27 0.30
N SER A 253 6.87 -15.05 0.28
CA SER A 253 6.86 -16.51 0.14
C SER A 253 6.70 -17.25 1.47
N LEU A 254 6.94 -16.56 2.59
CA LEU A 254 6.98 -17.11 3.95
C LEU A 254 7.97 -18.26 4.15
N GLN A 255 8.94 -18.39 3.25
CA GLN A 255 10.04 -19.34 3.40
C GLN A 255 11.02 -18.82 4.46
N SER A 256 11.53 -19.72 5.27
CA SER A 256 12.55 -19.41 6.29
C SER A 256 13.78 -18.77 5.66
N LEU A 257 14.31 -17.75 6.33
CA LEU A 257 15.55 -17.07 5.94
C LEU A 257 16.65 -17.37 6.94
N ASP A 258 17.87 -17.58 6.43
CA ASP A 258 19.09 -17.63 7.24
C ASP A 258 19.71 -16.24 7.42
N THR A 259 19.50 -15.34 6.45
CA THR A 259 20.01 -13.97 6.47
C THR A 259 19.08 -13.04 5.70
N ILE A 260 18.92 -11.81 6.18
CA ILE A 260 18.15 -10.77 5.50
C ILE A 260 19.02 -10.10 4.43
N THR A 261 18.69 -10.34 3.16
CA THR A 261 19.32 -9.65 2.02
C THR A 261 18.60 -8.33 1.70
N GLU A 262 17.29 -8.39 1.49
CA GLU A 262 16.43 -7.23 1.17
C GLU A 262 15.38 -6.97 2.26
N ALA A 263 14.63 -7.98 2.65
CA ALA A 263 13.62 -7.88 3.70
C ALA A 263 13.41 -9.21 4.41
N GLY A 264 13.04 -9.15 5.69
CA GLY A 264 12.71 -10.32 6.50
C GLY A 264 11.58 -9.99 7.46
N LEU A 265 10.59 -10.86 7.55
CA LEU A 265 9.49 -10.78 8.50
C LEU A 265 9.82 -11.64 9.72
N LEU A 266 10.01 -10.97 10.85
CA LEU A 266 10.17 -11.62 12.14
C LEU A 266 8.77 -11.83 12.74
N ALA A 267 8.30 -13.07 12.77
CA ALA A 267 6.95 -13.42 13.21
C ALA A 267 7.00 -14.22 14.51
N ILE A 268 6.08 -13.91 15.43
CA ILE A 268 6.02 -14.53 16.74
C ILE A 268 4.58 -14.91 17.14
N ALA A 269 4.42 -16.07 17.76
CA ALA A 269 3.20 -16.44 18.48
C ALA A 269 3.53 -16.88 19.89
N VAL A 270 2.78 -16.36 20.87
CA VAL A 270 3.02 -16.52 22.30
C VAL A 270 1.70 -16.74 23.01
N TYR A 271 1.67 -17.59 24.03
CA TYR A 271 0.55 -17.69 24.96
C TYR A 271 0.81 -16.84 26.20
N ALA A 272 -0.17 -16.00 26.55
CA ALA A 272 -0.29 -15.35 27.86
C ALA A 272 -1.48 -16.01 28.58
N GLY A 273 -1.18 -16.84 29.58
CA GLY A 273 -2.15 -17.76 30.16
C GLY A 273 -2.74 -18.70 29.09
N LYS A 274 -4.05 -18.62 28.84
CA LYS A 274 -4.73 -19.41 27.79
C LYS A 274 -4.85 -18.66 26.46
N THR A 275 -4.53 -17.38 26.42
CA THR A 275 -4.76 -16.53 25.26
C THR A 275 -3.57 -16.59 24.32
N ARG A 276 -3.80 -17.08 23.10
CA ARG A 276 -2.80 -17.08 22.03
C ARG A 276 -2.73 -15.71 21.36
N LEU A 277 -1.58 -15.06 21.48
CA LEU A 277 -1.25 -13.78 20.87
C LEU A 277 -0.29 -13.98 19.70
N ILE A 278 -0.38 -13.09 18.71
CA ILE A 278 0.55 -13.02 17.59
C ILE A 278 1.01 -11.58 17.41
N ASP A 279 2.23 -11.44 16.94
CA ASP A 279 2.79 -10.16 16.51
C ASP A 279 3.84 -10.42 15.42
N ASN A 280 4.26 -9.36 14.73
CA ASN A 280 5.34 -9.44 13.77
C ASN A 280 6.04 -8.08 13.59
N LEU A 281 7.24 -8.14 13.02
CA LEU A 281 8.00 -6.96 12.63
C LEU A 281 8.69 -7.21 11.29
N LEU A 282 8.47 -6.31 10.33
CA LEU A 282 9.16 -6.32 9.05
C LEU A 282 10.48 -5.55 9.18
N LEU A 283 11.58 -6.23 8.86
CA LEU A 283 12.93 -5.67 8.80
C LEU A 283 13.32 -5.50 7.33
N ARG A 284 13.74 -4.30 6.93
CA ARG A 284 14.15 -4.00 5.54
C ARG A 284 15.60 -3.59 5.49
N ASN A 285 16.39 -4.30 4.68
CA ASN A 285 17.76 -3.96 4.37
C ASN A 285 17.82 -3.25 3.02
N ARG A 286 17.36 -2.00 3.00
CA ARG A 286 17.45 -1.13 1.82
C ARG A 286 17.89 0.26 2.23
N GLN A 287 18.47 1.00 1.30
CA GLN A 287 18.68 2.44 1.47
C GLN A 287 17.32 3.18 1.43
N ALA A 288 17.29 4.43 1.87
CA ALA A 288 16.05 5.19 1.89
C ALA A 288 15.49 5.45 0.48
N ILE A 289 14.17 5.50 0.38
CA ILE A 289 13.42 6.00 -0.76
C ILE A 289 12.87 7.37 -0.38
N ILE A 290 13.08 8.35 -1.25
CA ILE A 290 12.55 9.70 -1.13
C ILE A 290 11.52 9.90 -2.25
N ALA A 291 10.25 9.99 -1.87
CA ALA A 291 9.16 10.29 -2.77
C ALA A 291 8.92 11.80 -2.83
N ILE A 292 8.98 12.41 -4.02
CA ILE A 292 8.74 13.83 -4.23
C ILE A 292 7.56 14.04 -5.17
N ASP A 293 6.43 14.45 -4.62
CA ASP A 293 5.19 14.71 -5.33
C ASP A 293 4.90 16.21 -5.48
N GLY A 294 4.01 16.55 -6.40
CA GLY A 294 3.52 17.93 -6.57
C GLY A 294 3.07 18.26 -7.99
N PRO A 295 2.41 19.41 -8.22
CA PRO A 295 1.88 19.80 -9.52
C PRO A 295 2.97 20.15 -10.53
N ALA A 296 2.66 20.08 -11.83
CA ALA A 296 3.62 20.44 -12.88
C ALA A 296 4.13 21.88 -12.70
N GLY A 297 5.44 22.11 -12.91
CA GLY A 297 6.05 23.44 -12.76
C GLY A 297 6.53 23.79 -11.34
N SER A 298 6.27 22.97 -10.32
CA SER A 298 6.74 23.23 -8.93
C SER A 298 8.24 23.06 -8.70
N GLY A 299 9.04 22.76 -9.75
CA GLY A 299 10.49 22.60 -9.66
C GLY A 299 10.97 21.19 -9.28
N LYS A 300 10.06 20.20 -9.18
CA LYS A 300 10.37 18.81 -8.80
C LYS A 300 11.55 18.24 -9.57
N SER A 301 11.52 18.21 -10.90
CA SER A 301 12.55 17.49 -11.68
C SER A 301 13.96 17.99 -11.42
N THR A 302 14.11 19.31 -11.24
CA THR A 302 15.39 19.90 -10.88
C THR A 302 15.79 19.61 -9.44
N VAL A 303 14.86 19.73 -8.49
CA VAL A 303 15.10 19.47 -7.07
C VAL A 303 15.41 17.99 -6.83
N THR A 304 14.56 17.08 -7.30
CA THR A 304 14.69 15.63 -7.17
C THR A 304 16.03 15.13 -7.70
N ARG A 305 16.43 15.57 -8.90
CA ARG A 305 17.72 15.19 -9.49
C ARG A 305 18.90 15.62 -8.61
N ARG A 306 18.89 16.87 -8.13
CA ARG A 306 19.98 17.38 -7.29
C ARG A 306 20.00 16.77 -5.90
N VAL A 307 18.85 16.41 -5.33
CA VAL A 307 18.77 15.64 -4.08
C VAL A 307 19.35 14.24 -4.30
N ALA A 308 19.02 13.58 -5.41
CA ALA A 308 19.58 12.29 -5.77
C ALA A 308 21.12 12.36 -5.90
N ASP A 309 21.63 13.35 -6.64
CA ASP A 309 23.06 13.58 -6.81
C ASP A 309 23.77 13.84 -5.46
N ALA A 310 23.16 14.65 -4.58
CA ALA A 310 23.74 14.98 -3.28
C ALA A 310 23.80 13.78 -2.31
N LEU A 311 22.90 12.80 -2.48
CA LEU A 311 22.85 11.58 -1.67
C LEU A 311 23.57 10.40 -2.31
N GLY A 312 23.96 10.50 -3.59
CA GLY A 312 24.44 9.36 -4.39
C GLY A 312 23.34 8.35 -4.69
N PHE A 313 22.08 8.79 -4.69
CA PHE A 313 20.91 7.96 -4.97
C PHE A 313 20.54 7.98 -6.46
N ILE A 314 19.79 6.98 -6.90
CA ILE A 314 19.19 6.90 -8.23
C ILE A 314 18.04 7.91 -8.33
N TYR A 315 18.04 8.74 -9.36
CA TYR A 315 16.90 9.56 -9.75
C TYR A 315 15.94 8.75 -10.63
N LEU A 316 14.68 8.69 -10.24
CA LEU A 316 13.61 8.02 -11.00
C LEU A 316 12.62 9.04 -11.59
N ASP A 317 12.74 9.30 -12.90
CA ASP A 317 11.77 10.08 -13.67
C ASP A 317 10.58 9.19 -14.06
N THR A 318 9.59 9.08 -13.18
CA THR A 318 8.38 8.30 -13.51
C THR A 318 7.61 8.92 -14.68
N GLY A 319 7.70 10.23 -14.87
CA GLY A 319 7.07 10.94 -15.98
C GLY A 319 7.57 10.47 -17.35
N ALA A 320 8.85 10.08 -17.46
CA ALA A 320 9.41 9.52 -18.68
C ALA A 320 8.75 8.19 -19.05
N MET A 321 8.38 7.36 -18.08
CA MET A 321 7.69 6.09 -18.31
C MET A 321 6.28 6.31 -18.84
N TYR A 322 5.53 7.26 -18.28
CA TYR A 322 4.19 7.60 -18.80
C TYR A 322 4.27 8.22 -20.20
N ARG A 323 5.27 9.06 -20.48
CA ARG A 323 5.53 9.59 -21.83
C ARG A 323 5.92 8.49 -22.82
N ALA A 324 6.65 7.48 -22.37
CA ALA A 324 6.99 6.32 -23.20
C ALA A 324 5.75 5.53 -23.64
N ILE A 325 4.76 5.34 -22.75
CA ILE A 325 3.47 4.75 -23.12
C ILE A 325 2.70 5.66 -24.08
N ALA A 326 2.61 6.97 -23.80
CA ALA A 326 1.94 7.90 -24.71
C ALA A 326 2.57 7.90 -26.11
N TRP A 327 3.90 7.84 -26.20
CA TRP A 327 4.61 7.66 -27.47
C TRP A 327 4.25 6.33 -28.14
N LEU A 328 4.22 5.22 -27.40
CA LEU A 328 3.89 3.91 -27.94
C LEU A 328 2.46 3.86 -28.50
N VAL A 329 1.49 4.48 -27.81
CA VAL A 329 0.09 4.61 -28.26
C VAL A 329 0.02 5.40 -29.57
N LEU A 330 0.77 6.50 -29.69
CA LEU A 330 0.86 7.28 -30.93
C LEU A 330 1.46 6.46 -32.08
N GLN A 331 2.55 5.72 -31.82
CA GLN A 331 3.17 4.87 -32.85
C GLN A 331 2.26 3.74 -33.31
N ALA A 332 1.42 3.22 -32.42
CA ALA A 332 0.42 2.22 -32.75
C ALA A 332 -0.82 2.79 -33.45
N GLY A 333 -0.96 4.12 -33.53
CA GLY A 333 -2.11 4.80 -34.13
C GLY A 333 -3.41 4.59 -33.35
N LEU A 334 -3.33 4.30 -32.05
CA LEU A 334 -4.51 4.04 -31.20
C LEU A 334 -5.12 5.35 -30.70
N ASN A 335 -6.45 5.38 -30.58
CA ASN A 335 -7.12 6.47 -29.90
C ASN A 335 -6.90 6.36 -28.38
N PRO A 336 -6.50 7.43 -27.67
CA PRO A 336 -6.38 7.46 -26.21
C PRO A 336 -7.63 7.02 -25.43
N GLU A 337 -8.81 7.01 -26.06
CA GLU A 337 -10.07 6.55 -25.46
C GLU A 337 -10.26 5.02 -25.56
N GLU A 338 -9.48 4.32 -26.37
CA GLU A 338 -9.53 2.86 -26.54
C GLU A 338 -8.77 2.14 -25.42
N GLU A 339 -9.26 2.27 -24.17
CA GLU A 339 -8.57 1.74 -22.98
C GLU A 339 -8.22 0.26 -23.08
N ALA A 340 -9.07 -0.57 -23.68
CA ALA A 340 -8.83 -2.00 -23.83
C ALA A 340 -7.66 -2.31 -24.78
N ALA A 341 -7.57 -1.59 -25.91
CA ALA A 341 -6.47 -1.76 -26.86
C ALA A 341 -5.15 -1.25 -26.26
N ILE A 342 -5.21 -0.15 -25.51
CA ILE A 342 -4.05 0.39 -24.79
C ILE A 342 -3.61 -0.59 -23.69
N ALA A 343 -4.54 -1.18 -22.93
CA ALA A 343 -4.22 -2.19 -21.93
C ALA A 343 -3.47 -3.39 -22.53
N GLU A 344 -3.95 -3.91 -23.68
CA GLU A 344 -3.28 -4.98 -24.40
C GLU A 344 -1.87 -4.58 -24.82
N LEU A 345 -1.72 -3.40 -25.44
CA LEU A 345 -0.43 -2.87 -25.89
C LEU A 345 0.57 -2.68 -24.74
N VAL A 346 0.14 -2.10 -23.63
CA VAL A 346 1.01 -1.83 -22.47
C VAL A 346 1.42 -3.12 -21.77
N SER A 347 0.54 -4.13 -21.70
CA SER A 347 0.84 -5.41 -21.06
C SER A 347 1.98 -6.18 -21.74
N GLN A 348 2.18 -5.93 -23.04
CA GLN A 348 3.24 -6.56 -23.85
C GLN A 348 4.50 -5.69 -23.96
N ALA A 349 4.44 -4.42 -23.56
CA ALA A 349 5.53 -3.48 -23.71
C ALA A 349 6.62 -3.69 -22.65
N GLN A 350 7.88 -3.68 -23.08
CA GLN A 350 9.04 -3.65 -22.19
C GLN A 350 9.55 -2.22 -22.08
N ILE A 351 9.34 -1.59 -20.92
CA ILE A 351 9.85 -0.25 -20.63
C ILE A 351 11.03 -0.35 -19.67
N GLU A 352 12.14 0.23 -20.06
CA GLU A 352 13.37 0.26 -19.27
C GLU A 352 13.86 1.70 -19.18
N LEU A 353 14.14 2.18 -17.97
CA LEU A 353 14.87 3.43 -17.80
C LEU A 353 16.37 3.17 -17.95
N ILE A 354 17.04 4.03 -18.71
CA ILE A 354 18.46 3.91 -19.02
C ILE A 354 19.23 5.13 -18.52
N SER A 355 20.52 4.91 -18.25
CA SER A 355 21.36 5.92 -17.67
C SER A 355 21.84 6.97 -18.69
N ARG A 356 21.65 8.27 -18.41
CA ARG A 356 21.97 9.37 -19.36
C ARG A 356 22.23 10.73 -18.67
N PRO A 357 23.42 11.03 -18.11
CA PRO A 357 24.62 10.19 -17.99
C PRO A 357 24.60 9.29 -16.74
N ALA A 358 25.55 8.35 -16.68
CA ALA A 358 25.76 7.50 -15.51
C ALA A 358 25.98 8.32 -14.21
N PRO A 359 25.38 7.92 -13.07
CA PRO A 359 24.48 6.78 -12.85
C PRO A 359 22.99 7.08 -13.05
N GLN A 360 22.59 8.29 -13.45
CA GLN A 360 21.19 8.74 -13.39
C GLN A 360 20.30 8.17 -14.50
N LEU A 361 19.18 7.55 -14.13
CA LEU A 361 18.21 6.91 -15.03
C LEU A 361 17.24 7.94 -15.65
N THR A 362 17.76 8.75 -16.56
CA THR A 362 17.05 9.87 -17.20
C THR A 362 16.61 9.59 -18.64
N GLY A 363 17.07 8.50 -19.25
CA GLY A 363 16.63 8.03 -20.55
C GLY A 363 15.61 6.90 -20.42
N VAL A 364 14.95 6.58 -21.53
CA VAL A 364 13.95 5.50 -21.58
C VAL A 364 14.02 4.72 -22.88
N LYS A 365 13.89 3.40 -22.77
CA LYS A 365 13.70 2.46 -23.87
C LYS A 365 12.31 1.86 -23.83
N VAL A 366 11.78 1.61 -25.03
CA VAL A 366 10.57 0.79 -25.23
C VAL A 366 10.91 -0.32 -26.21
N ASN A 367 10.70 -1.57 -25.81
CA ASN A 367 10.99 -2.76 -26.61
C ASN A 367 12.43 -2.76 -27.17
N GLY A 368 13.39 -2.28 -26.36
CA GLY A 368 14.81 -2.18 -26.71
C GLY A 368 15.22 -0.91 -27.48
N LEU A 369 14.26 -0.13 -28.01
CA LEU A 369 14.53 1.11 -28.75
C LEU A 369 14.70 2.29 -27.77
N ASP A 370 15.79 3.03 -27.86
CA ASP A 370 15.99 4.29 -27.11
C ASP A 370 15.11 5.39 -27.72
N ILE A 371 14.11 5.82 -26.96
CA ILE A 371 13.14 6.85 -27.36
C ILE A 371 13.27 8.12 -26.50
N SER A 372 14.38 8.27 -25.78
CA SER A 372 14.58 9.33 -24.78
C SER A 372 14.31 10.74 -25.32
N ASP A 373 14.61 10.97 -26.59
CA ASP A 373 14.39 12.27 -27.24
C ASP A 373 13.00 12.35 -27.88
N ALA A 374 12.49 11.24 -28.42
CA ALA A 374 11.17 11.14 -29.04
C ALA A 374 10.01 11.31 -28.04
N ILE A 375 10.22 11.00 -26.75
CA ILE A 375 9.20 11.21 -25.71
C ILE A 375 9.02 12.68 -25.30
N ARG A 376 9.85 13.60 -25.81
CA ARG A 376 9.84 15.02 -25.41
C ARG A 376 9.02 15.92 -26.34
N THR A 377 8.36 15.37 -27.35
CA THR A 377 7.59 16.19 -28.29
C THR A 377 6.31 16.72 -27.65
N PRO A 378 5.75 17.84 -28.17
CA PRO A 378 4.48 18.38 -27.70
C PRO A 378 3.32 17.38 -27.82
N GLU A 379 3.28 16.58 -28.88
CA GLU A 379 2.22 15.60 -29.14
C GLU A 379 2.19 14.51 -28.07
N VAL A 380 3.36 13.98 -27.69
CA VAL A 380 3.48 13.01 -26.59
C VAL A 380 3.03 13.66 -25.27
N THR A 381 3.49 14.88 -25.00
CA THR A 381 3.20 15.61 -23.76
C THR A 381 1.71 15.85 -23.57
N ALA A 382 0.98 16.15 -24.65
CA ALA A 382 -0.46 16.37 -24.63
C ALA A 382 -1.25 15.12 -24.17
N LEU A 383 -0.78 13.92 -24.51
CA LEU A 383 -1.47 12.67 -24.20
C LEU A 383 -1.20 12.10 -22.81
N VAL A 384 -0.11 12.50 -22.15
CA VAL A 384 0.32 11.92 -20.86
C VAL A 384 -0.77 11.95 -19.81
N SER A 385 -1.55 13.04 -19.75
CA SER A 385 -2.63 13.24 -18.78
C SER A 385 -3.68 12.13 -18.87
N ALA A 386 -4.17 11.87 -20.09
CA ALA A 386 -5.18 10.86 -20.37
C ALA A 386 -4.63 9.45 -20.13
N ILE A 387 -3.44 9.16 -20.66
CA ILE A 387 -2.77 7.86 -20.49
C ILE A 387 -2.51 7.52 -19.02
N ALA A 388 -2.01 8.49 -18.23
CA ALA A 388 -1.73 8.28 -16.81
C ALA A 388 -2.99 8.12 -15.94
N ALA A 389 -4.18 8.45 -16.48
CA ALA A 389 -5.45 8.23 -15.78
C ALA A 389 -5.97 6.78 -15.94
N GLN A 390 -5.50 6.05 -16.96
CA GLN A 390 -6.00 4.70 -17.26
C GLN A 390 -5.50 3.65 -16.28
N ALA A 391 -6.41 2.77 -15.87
CA ALA A 391 -6.20 1.71 -14.89
C ALA A 391 -5.04 0.78 -15.24
N ALA A 392 -5.09 0.19 -16.43
CA ALA A 392 -4.15 -0.84 -16.88
C ALA A 392 -2.74 -0.27 -17.04
N VAL A 393 -2.61 0.96 -17.56
CA VAL A 393 -1.33 1.66 -17.68
C VAL A 393 -0.67 1.80 -16.31
N ARG A 394 -1.43 2.28 -15.33
CA ARG A 394 -0.92 2.47 -13.97
C ARG A 394 -0.51 1.15 -13.31
N GLU A 395 -1.30 0.09 -13.48
CA GLU A 395 -1.00 -1.22 -12.90
C GLU A 395 0.37 -1.74 -13.36
N VAL A 396 0.65 -1.65 -14.66
CA VAL A 396 1.94 -2.05 -15.22
C VAL A 396 3.06 -1.12 -14.77
N LEU A 397 2.88 0.20 -14.91
CA LEU A 397 3.96 1.15 -14.62
C LEU A 397 4.30 1.24 -13.14
N VAL A 398 3.34 1.20 -12.23
CA VAL A 398 3.59 1.23 -10.78
C VAL A 398 4.39 -0.01 -10.36
N LYS A 399 4.03 -1.19 -10.88
CA LYS A 399 4.79 -2.42 -10.61
C LYS A 399 6.23 -2.29 -11.09
N THR A 400 6.46 -1.76 -12.29
CA THR A 400 7.80 -1.51 -12.83
C THR A 400 8.55 -0.44 -12.03
N GLN A 401 7.89 0.63 -11.58
CA GLN A 401 8.51 1.64 -10.72
C GLN A 401 8.95 1.04 -9.39
N GLN A 402 8.12 0.19 -8.78
CA GLN A 402 8.41 -0.47 -7.51
C GLN A 402 9.61 -1.42 -7.57
N THR A 403 9.94 -1.99 -8.75
CA THR A 403 11.15 -2.82 -8.87
C THR A 403 12.43 -2.00 -8.68
N TYR A 404 12.46 -0.74 -9.14
CA TYR A 404 13.59 0.17 -8.91
C TYR A 404 13.76 0.54 -7.42
N GLY A 405 12.69 0.49 -6.62
CA GLY A 405 12.76 0.79 -5.19
C GLY A 405 13.16 -0.37 -4.29
N LYS A 406 13.37 -1.59 -4.81
CA LYS A 406 13.66 -2.77 -3.96
C LYS A 406 14.93 -2.61 -3.12
N GLN A 407 16.01 -2.14 -3.73
CA GLN A 407 17.29 -1.88 -3.06
C GLN A 407 17.32 -0.53 -2.33
N GLY A 408 16.30 0.30 -2.56
CA GLY A 408 16.27 1.67 -2.06
C GLY A 408 17.29 2.56 -2.75
N GLY A 409 17.71 3.63 -2.07
CA GLY A 409 18.73 4.54 -2.60
C GLY A 409 18.18 5.29 -3.79
N LEU A 410 16.92 5.73 -3.66
CA LEU A 410 16.09 6.19 -4.76
C LEU A 410 15.45 7.53 -4.40
N VAL A 411 15.49 8.49 -5.32
CA VAL A 411 14.69 9.70 -5.25
C VAL A 411 13.75 9.69 -6.45
N ALA A 412 12.47 9.44 -6.20
CA ALA A 412 11.46 9.29 -7.22
C ALA A 412 10.55 10.52 -7.25
N GLU A 413 10.24 11.01 -8.45
CA GLU A 413 9.30 12.10 -8.62
C GLU A 413 8.05 11.72 -9.38
N GLY A 414 6.96 12.41 -9.08
CA GLY A 414 5.70 12.22 -9.77
C GLY A 414 4.58 13.05 -9.16
N ARG A 415 3.37 12.48 -9.20
CA ARG A 415 2.14 13.09 -8.69
C ARG A 415 1.56 12.35 -7.50
N ASP A 416 1.92 11.09 -7.35
CA ASP A 416 1.32 10.16 -6.41
C ASP A 416 2.32 9.08 -5.94
N ILE A 417 3.61 9.43 -5.97
CA ILE A 417 4.71 8.55 -5.58
C ILE A 417 4.55 8.14 -4.12
N GLY A 418 4.39 9.09 -3.21
CA GLY A 418 4.27 8.83 -1.77
C GLY A 418 2.92 8.25 -1.35
N THR A 419 1.90 8.30 -2.22
CA THR A 419 0.57 7.75 -1.93
C THR A 419 0.35 6.36 -2.50
N ASN A 420 0.78 6.09 -3.74
CA ASN A 420 0.46 4.82 -4.42
C ASN A 420 1.70 4.04 -4.91
N VAL A 421 2.79 4.72 -5.29
CA VAL A 421 3.97 4.01 -5.83
C VAL A 421 4.85 3.47 -4.71
N PHE A 422 5.29 4.34 -3.81
CA PHE A 422 6.09 4.05 -2.62
C PHE A 422 5.40 4.60 -1.36
N PRO A 423 4.25 4.02 -0.97
CA PRO A 423 3.54 4.41 0.26
C PRO A 423 4.35 4.12 1.53
N ASP A 424 5.39 3.30 1.44
CA ASP A 424 6.34 2.97 2.51
C ASP A 424 7.69 3.69 2.36
N ALA A 425 7.78 4.72 1.52
CA ALA A 425 8.96 5.57 1.42
C ALA A 425 9.27 6.22 2.77
N GLU A 426 10.55 6.19 3.17
CA GLU A 426 11.02 6.73 4.45
C GLU A 426 10.87 8.26 4.51
N VAL A 427 10.94 8.92 3.35
CA VAL A 427 10.70 10.37 3.22
C VAL A 427 9.71 10.64 2.10
N LYS A 428 8.67 11.41 2.40
CA LYS A 428 7.70 11.90 1.42
C LYS A 428 7.65 13.41 1.48
N ILE A 429 7.85 14.06 0.34
CA ILE A 429 7.82 15.50 0.17
C ILE A 429 6.72 15.84 -0.81
N PHE A 430 5.93 16.87 -0.50
CA PHE A 430 4.94 17.43 -1.41
C PHE A 430 5.33 18.87 -1.74
N LEU A 431 5.89 19.09 -2.94
CA LEU A 431 6.31 20.41 -3.40
C LEU A 431 5.13 21.18 -3.96
N THR A 432 4.85 22.36 -3.40
CA THR A 432 3.81 23.27 -3.89
C THR A 432 4.40 24.57 -4.41
N ALA A 433 3.65 25.22 -5.29
CA ALA A 433 3.91 26.56 -5.80
C ALA A 433 2.60 27.13 -6.33
N SER A 434 2.40 28.44 -6.15
CA SER A 434 1.28 29.16 -6.74
C SER A 434 1.23 28.95 -8.25
N VAL A 435 0.02 28.90 -8.82
CA VAL A 435 -0.17 28.76 -10.28
C VAL A 435 0.58 29.87 -11.02
N LEU A 436 0.51 31.09 -10.50
CA LEU A 436 1.19 32.26 -11.08
C LEU A 436 2.71 32.09 -11.12
N GLU A 437 3.33 31.61 -10.05
CA GLU A 437 4.77 31.40 -10.02
C GLU A 437 5.19 30.30 -11.00
N ARG A 438 4.42 29.22 -11.09
CA ARG A 438 4.67 28.14 -12.05
C ARG A 438 4.52 28.60 -13.49
N ALA A 439 3.52 29.45 -13.77
CA ALA A 439 3.36 30.09 -15.07
C ALA A 439 4.55 31.00 -15.41
N ARG A 440 5.04 31.82 -14.46
CA ARG A 440 6.23 32.66 -14.65
C ARG A 440 7.48 31.83 -14.99
N ARG A 441 7.73 30.74 -14.26
CA ARG A 441 8.84 29.82 -14.52
C ARG A 441 8.74 29.21 -15.91
N ARG A 442 7.55 28.78 -16.31
CA ARG A 442 7.31 28.17 -17.61
C ARG A 442 7.42 29.17 -18.76
N LEU A 443 6.98 30.40 -18.57
CA LEU A 443 7.19 31.50 -19.52
C LEU A 443 8.68 31.79 -19.72
N ALA A 444 9.45 31.81 -18.62
CA ALA A 444 10.90 31.97 -18.70
C ALA A 444 11.57 30.82 -19.49
N ASP A 445 11.14 29.57 -19.31
CA ASP A 445 11.63 28.43 -20.09
C ASP A 445 11.36 28.61 -21.60
N PHE A 446 10.16 29.05 -21.97
CA PHE A 446 9.81 29.32 -23.36
C PHE A 446 10.64 30.45 -23.98
N HIS A 447 10.84 31.54 -23.22
CA HIS A 447 11.71 32.63 -23.66
C HIS A 447 13.15 32.15 -23.91
N HIS A 448 13.68 31.26 -23.05
CA HIS A 448 15.00 30.66 -23.26
C HIS A 448 15.05 29.74 -24.50
N GLN A 449 13.92 29.18 -24.91
CA GLN A 449 13.77 28.36 -26.12
C GLN A 449 13.47 29.19 -27.38
N GLY A 450 13.44 30.52 -27.28
CA GLY A 450 13.21 31.43 -28.40
C GLY A 450 11.73 31.68 -28.73
N GLN A 451 10.79 31.19 -27.91
CA GLN A 451 9.37 31.49 -28.03
C GLN A 451 9.04 32.71 -27.17
N THR A 452 8.60 33.81 -27.77
CA THR A 452 8.42 35.11 -27.08
C THR A 452 6.99 35.67 -27.12
N GLU A 453 6.10 35.07 -27.91
CA GLU A 453 4.69 35.46 -28.01
C GLU A 453 3.78 34.55 -27.18
N ILE A 454 4.07 34.41 -25.87
CA ILE A 454 3.24 33.58 -24.97
C ILE A 454 2.65 34.46 -23.88
N ASP A 455 1.33 34.47 -23.76
CA ASP A 455 0.62 35.23 -22.73
C ASP A 455 0.69 34.52 -21.37
N LEU A 456 1.04 35.28 -20.33
CA LEU A 456 1.14 34.76 -18.98
C LEU A 456 -0.25 34.38 -18.43
N GLN A 457 -1.31 35.11 -18.79
CA GLN A 457 -2.66 34.81 -18.29
C GLN A 457 -3.20 33.52 -18.86
N GLU A 458 -3.02 33.30 -20.16
CA GLU A 458 -3.34 32.01 -20.82
C GLU A 458 -2.61 30.84 -20.15
N LEU A 459 -1.31 30.97 -19.92
CA LEU A 459 -0.50 29.94 -19.26
C LEU A 459 -0.94 29.65 -17.81
N VAL A 460 -1.40 30.68 -17.07
CA VAL A 460 -2.00 30.50 -15.74
C VAL A 460 -3.27 29.66 -15.83
N GLN A 461 -4.14 29.92 -16.80
CA GLN A 461 -5.39 29.18 -16.99
C GLN A 461 -5.12 27.72 -17.37
N GLU A 462 -4.21 27.47 -18.31
CA GLU A 462 -3.82 26.12 -18.73
C GLU A 462 -3.27 25.29 -17.56
N ILE A 463 -2.38 25.88 -16.76
CA ILE A 463 -1.80 25.22 -15.60
C ILE A 463 -2.88 24.91 -14.54
N ALA A 464 -3.78 25.87 -14.27
CA ALA A 464 -4.88 25.67 -13.33
C ALA A 464 -5.84 24.56 -13.78
N GLN A 465 -6.22 24.54 -15.06
CA GLN A 465 -7.07 23.50 -15.62
C GLN A 465 -6.40 22.13 -15.52
N ARG A 466 -5.10 22.06 -15.81
CA ARG A 466 -4.33 20.82 -15.69
C ARG A 466 -4.29 20.31 -14.25
N ASP A 467 -4.06 21.19 -13.28
CA ASP A 467 -4.05 20.80 -11.86
C ASP A 467 -5.41 20.30 -11.40
N GLN A 468 -6.50 20.92 -11.86
CA GLN A 468 -7.85 20.44 -11.61
C GLN A 468 -8.02 19.02 -12.17
N LEU A 469 -7.64 18.80 -13.43
CA LEU A 469 -7.69 17.48 -14.07
C LEU A 469 -6.79 16.44 -13.39
N ASP A 470 -5.65 16.83 -12.80
CA ASP A 470 -4.74 15.91 -12.10
C ASP A 470 -5.23 15.58 -10.68
N SER A 471 -5.84 16.54 -9.99
CA SER A 471 -6.32 16.39 -8.61
C SER A 471 -7.72 15.77 -8.53
N SER A 472 -8.55 15.93 -9.55
CA SER A 472 -9.93 15.41 -9.56
C SER A 472 -10.08 14.01 -10.16
N ARG A 473 -8.98 13.30 -10.46
CA ARG A 473 -9.06 11.96 -11.08
C ARG A 473 -9.56 10.93 -10.08
N ASN A 474 -10.36 10.00 -10.59
CA ASN A 474 -10.84 8.86 -9.80
C ASN A 474 -9.69 7.95 -9.33
N ARG A 475 -8.60 7.83 -10.11
CA ARG A 475 -7.43 7.02 -9.77
C ARG A 475 -6.20 7.87 -9.59
N ALA A 476 -5.50 7.63 -8.48
CA ALA A 476 -4.24 8.26 -8.14
C ALA A 476 -4.23 9.79 -8.34
N PRO A 477 -5.20 10.51 -7.74
CA PRO A 477 -5.23 11.96 -7.84
C PRO A 477 -3.95 12.55 -7.25
N LEU A 478 -3.54 13.71 -7.78
CA LEU A 478 -2.49 14.52 -7.17
C LEU A 478 -2.96 14.96 -5.77
N LYS A 479 -2.48 14.26 -4.74
CA LYS A 479 -2.83 14.51 -3.34
C LYS A 479 -1.60 14.32 -2.47
N LYS A 480 -1.46 15.18 -1.46
CA LYS A 480 -0.45 15.03 -0.41
C LYS A 480 -0.71 13.76 0.40
N ALA A 481 0.29 12.89 0.54
CA ALA A 481 0.21 11.77 1.49
C ALA A 481 0.11 12.29 2.93
N GLU A 482 -0.56 11.56 3.82
CA GLU A 482 -0.84 12.02 5.20
C GLU A 482 0.44 12.35 5.99
N ASP A 483 1.50 11.58 5.75
CA ASP A 483 2.82 11.71 6.36
C ASP A 483 3.84 12.50 5.52
N ALA A 484 3.40 13.11 4.42
CA ALA A 484 4.26 13.91 3.56
C ALA A 484 4.47 15.33 4.12
N ILE A 485 5.72 15.78 4.05
CA ILE A 485 6.12 17.14 4.42
C ILE A 485 5.89 18.06 3.23
N GLU A 486 5.10 19.11 3.43
CA GLU A 486 4.80 20.09 2.39
C GLU A 486 5.86 21.19 2.36
N ILE A 487 6.39 21.50 1.18
CA ILE A 487 7.35 22.59 0.98
C ILE A 487 6.82 23.52 -0.13
N GLN A 488 6.48 24.75 0.24
CA GLN A 488 6.06 25.79 -0.69
C GLN A 488 7.27 26.49 -1.30
N THR A 489 7.37 26.48 -2.63
CA THR A 489 8.58 26.91 -3.35
C THR A 489 8.50 28.33 -3.93
N ASP A 490 7.44 29.10 -3.67
CA ASP A 490 7.22 30.42 -4.32
C ASP A 490 8.34 31.44 -4.04
N HIS A 491 8.99 31.35 -2.89
CA HIS A 491 10.01 32.31 -2.45
C HIS A 491 11.32 31.64 -2.05
N LEU A 492 11.48 30.37 -2.41
CA LEU A 492 12.68 29.60 -2.10
C LEU A 492 13.50 29.41 -3.38
N THR A 493 14.80 29.61 -3.25
CA THR A 493 15.74 29.17 -4.26
C THR A 493 15.78 27.65 -4.29
N ILE A 494 16.15 27.08 -5.45
CA ILE A 494 16.33 25.62 -5.59
C ILE A 494 17.29 25.07 -4.52
N LYS A 495 18.33 25.83 -4.17
CA LYS A 495 19.32 25.43 -3.14
C LYS A 495 18.70 25.33 -1.75
N GLU A 496 17.82 26.26 -1.38
CA GLU A 496 17.13 26.22 -0.09
C GLU A 496 16.17 25.03 0.00
N VAL A 497 15.40 24.77 -1.07
CA VAL A 497 14.51 23.60 -1.13
C VAL A 497 15.30 22.30 -0.98
N ILE A 498 16.41 22.14 -1.72
CA ILE A 498 17.28 20.97 -1.60
C ILE A 498 17.81 20.82 -0.17
N THR A 499 18.24 21.91 0.45
CA THR A 499 18.79 21.89 1.82
C THR A 499 17.73 21.41 2.81
N GLN A 500 16.49 21.89 2.71
CA GLN A 500 15.39 21.44 3.56
C GLN A 500 15.12 19.94 3.39
N ILE A 501 15.04 19.46 2.15
CA ILE A 501 14.81 18.03 1.87
C ILE A 501 15.95 17.18 2.46
N LEU A 502 17.21 17.57 2.25
CA LEU A 502 18.37 16.84 2.78
C LEU A 502 18.39 16.81 4.32
N THR A 503 17.98 17.90 4.99
CA THR A 503 17.86 17.93 6.44
C THR A 503 16.80 16.94 6.92
N VAL A 504 15.59 17.01 6.36
CA VAL A 504 14.49 16.08 6.67
C VAL A 504 14.89 14.63 6.42
N THR A 505 15.59 14.37 5.32
CA THR A 505 16.08 13.02 5.01
C THR A 505 17.01 12.52 6.10
N ARG A 506 18.00 13.32 6.53
CA ARG A 506 18.92 12.91 7.59
C ARG A 506 18.20 12.61 8.89
N GLU A 507 17.28 13.48 9.31
CA GLU A 507 16.48 13.29 10.53
C GLU A 507 15.69 11.97 10.47
N LYS A 508 14.92 11.75 9.40
CA LYS A 508 14.08 10.55 9.27
C LYS A 508 14.85 9.25 9.05
N THR A 509 16.05 9.31 8.46
CA THR A 509 16.87 8.12 8.19
C THR A 509 17.86 7.78 9.31
N GLN A 510 18.10 8.69 10.25
CA GLN A 510 18.89 8.42 11.47
C GLN A 510 18.03 7.95 12.64
N GLU A 511 16.73 8.27 12.63
CA GLU A 511 15.74 7.77 13.61
C GLU A 511 15.14 6.40 13.23
N ALA A 512 15.26 5.99 11.96
CA ALA A 512 14.78 4.71 11.41
C ALA A 512 15.83 3.62 11.44
#